data_AF-H9FI46-F1
#
_entry.id   AF-H9FI46-F1
#
_cell.length_a   1.000
_cell.length_b   1.000
_cell.length_c   1.000
_cell.angle_alpha   90.00
_cell.angle_beta   90.00
_cell.angle_gamma   90.00
#
_symmetry.space_group_name_H-M   'P 1'
#
loop_
_entity.id
_entity.type
_entity.pdbx_description
1 polymer ?
#
loop_
_entity_poly.entity_id
_entity_poly.type
_entity_poly.pdbx_seq_one_letter_code
_entity_poly.pdbx_strand_id
1 'polypeptide(L)'
;PPTPSSATKVPPAEYRLCNGSDKECVSPTTRVTKKETLKAQKENYRQEKKRATRQLLSALTDPSVVIMADSLKIRGTLKSWTKLWCVLKPGVLLIYKTPKVGQWVGTVLLHCC
;
A
#
# COMPACT_ATOMS: atom_id res chain seq x y z
N PRO A 1 13.06 55.01 -15.12
CA PRO A 1 13.84 54.52 -16.29
C PRO A 1 15.11 53.77 -15.81
N PRO A 2 15.60 52.67 -16.42
CA PRO A 2 15.45 52.23 -17.83
C PRO A 2 15.01 50.74 -18.02
N THR A 3 14.79 50.32 -19.26
CA THR A 3 14.90 48.92 -19.79
C THR A 3 16.37 48.67 -20.24
N PRO A 4 16.86 47.45 -20.63
CA PRO A 4 16.15 46.30 -21.23
C PRO A 4 16.68 44.87 -20.95
N SER A 5 15.96 43.89 -21.54
CA SER A 5 16.46 42.61 -22.08
C SER A 5 16.71 41.43 -21.13
N SER A 6 15.90 40.38 -21.25
CA SER A 6 16.24 39.22 -22.09
C SER A 6 15.23 38.09 -21.91
N ALA A 7 14.90 37.47 -23.04
CA ALA A 7 13.89 36.45 -23.19
C ALA A 7 14.39 35.09 -22.67
N THR A 8 13.50 34.31 -22.07
CA THR A 8 13.51 32.85 -22.24
C THR A 8 12.06 32.38 -22.28
N LYS A 9 11.57 32.12 -23.50
CA LYS A 9 10.36 31.33 -23.75
C LYS A 9 10.60 29.89 -23.28
N VAL A 10 9.72 29.37 -22.46
CA VAL A 10 9.47 27.91 -22.36
C VAL A 10 7.95 27.72 -22.51
N PRO A 11 7.46 27.08 -23.59
CA PRO A 11 6.05 26.76 -23.71
C PRO A 11 5.70 25.53 -22.86
N PRO A 12 4.49 25.47 -22.27
CA PRO A 12 4.02 24.29 -21.55
C PRO A 12 3.92 23.08 -22.48
N ALA A 13 4.49 21.95 -22.04
CA ALA A 13 4.41 20.68 -22.71
C ALA A 13 2.95 20.24 -22.86
N GLU A 14 2.45 20.30 -24.10
CA GLU A 14 1.24 19.58 -24.50
C GLU A 14 1.50 18.09 -24.31
N TYR A 15 0.81 17.47 -23.36
CA TYR A 15 0.67 16.02 -23.27
C TYR A 15 -0.20 15.56 -24.45
N ARG A 16 0.40 15.50 -25.64
CA ARG A 16 -0.16 14.79 -26.78
C ARG A 16 -0.18 13.31 -26.42
N LEU A 17 -1.29 12.83 -25.86
CA LEU A 17 -1.65 11.42 -25.94
C LEU A 17 -1.70 11.08 -27.43
N CYS A 18 -0.72 10.33 -27.90
CA CYS A 18 -0.75 9.72 -29.22
C CYS A 18 -1.88 8.68 -29.24
N ASN A 19 -3.08 9.10 -29.67
CA ASN A 19 -4.07 8.17 -30.18
C ASN A 19 -3.54 7.63 -31.51
N GLY A 20 -2.82 6.50 -31.42
CA GLY A 20 -2.43 5.69 -32.55
C GLY A 20 -3.67 5.27 -33.34
N SER A 21 -3.64 5.59 -34.63
CA SER A 21 -4.67 5.32 -35.61
C SER A 21 -4.72 3.83 -35.95
N ASP A 22 -5.76 3.11 -35.49
CA ASP A 22 -6.14 1.82 -36.08
C ASP A 22 -7.36 2.03 -36.98
N LYS A 23 -7.09 2.40 -38.23
CA LYS A 23 -8.05 2.28 -39.33
C LYS A 23 -8.01 0.84 -39.81
N GLU A 24 -8.48 -0.08 -38.98
CA GLU A 24 -8.70 -1.46 -39.38
C GLU A 24 -10.14 -1.83 -39.06
N CYS A 25 -10.82 -2.42 -40.05
CA CYS A 25 -12.21 -2.87 -39.97
C CYS A 25 -12.35 -4.00 -38.92
N VAL A 26 -12.34 -3.64 -37.64
CA VAL A 26 -12.53 -4.57 -36.53
C VAL A 26 -14.02 -4.81 -36.36
N SER A 27 -14.45 -6.03 -36.69
CA SER A 27 -15.81 -6.53 -36.52
C SER A 27 -16.37 -6.23 -35.12
N PRO A 28 -17.66 -5.86 -34.98
CA PRO A 28 -18.23 -5.49 -33.68
C PRO A 28 -18.04 -6.58 -32.61
N THR A 29 -18.03 -7.84 -33.04
CA THR A 29 -17.81 -9.02 -32.20
C THR A 29 -16.45 -9.03 -31.49
N THR A 30 -15.36 -8.61 -32.15
CA THR A 30 -14.00 -8.64 -31.58
C THR A 30 -13.70 -7.49 -30.62
N ARG A 31 -14.39 -6.35 -30.77
CA ARG A 31 -14.32 -5.23 -29.80
C ARG A 31 -15.07 -5.57 -28.51
N VAL A 32 -16.20 -6.28 -28.62
CA VAL A 32 -16.98 -6.75 -27.46
C VAL A 32 -16.18 -7.79 -26.67
N THR A 33 -15.51 -8.74 -27.33
CA THR A 33 -14.67 -9.74 -26.64
C THR A 33 -13.50 -9.09 -25.90
N LYS A 34 -12.74 -8.18 -26.53
CA LYS A 34 -11.63 -7.47 -25.84
C LYS A 34 -12.10 -6.67 -24.62
N LYS A 35 -13.27 -6.03 -24.70
CA LYS A 35 -13.88 -5.28 -23.58
C LYS A 35 -14.30 -6.21 -22.44
N GLU A 36 -14.79 -7.40 -22.76
CA GLU A 36 -15.16 -8.41 -21.78
C GLU A 36 -13.93 -9.02 -21.09
N THR A 37 -12.87 -9.33 -21.84
CA THR A 37 -11.60 -9.83 -21.28
C THR A 37 -10.98 -8.81 -20.31
N LEU A 38 -10.99 -7.52 -20.65
CA LEU A 38 -10.47 -6.47 -19.76
C LEU A 38 -11.30 -6.35 -18.47
N LYS A 39 -12.63 -6.51 -18.55
CA LYS A 39 -13.50 -6.52 -17.37
C LYS A 39 -13.18 -7.71 -16.47
N ALA A 40 -13.04 -8.91 -17.05
CA ALA A 40 -12.69 -10.12 -16.32
C ALA A 40 -11.31 -9.98 -15.63
N GLN A 41 -10.31 -9.42 -16.33
CA GLN A 41 -8.99 -9.19 -15.75
C GLN A 41 -9.02 -8.21 -14.58
N LYS A 42 -9.78 -7.11 -14.69
CA LYS A 42 -9.94 -6.13 -13.59
C LYS A 42 -10.62 -6.76 -12.37
N GLU A 43 -11.61 -7.61 -12.59
CA GLU A 43 -12.29 -8.33 -11.50
C GLU A 43 -11.35 -9.33 -10.84
N ASN A 44 -10.61 -10.13 -11.62
CA ASN A 44 -9.61 -11.06 -11.09
C ASN A 44 -8.54 -10.33 -10.27
N TYR A 45 -8.02 -9.19 -10.76
CA TYR A 45 -7.07 -8.37 -10.01
C TYR A 45 -7.64 -7.89 -8.66
N ARG A 46 -8.91 -7.48 -8.62
CA ARG A 46 -9.58 -7.08 -7.37
C ARG A 46 -9.72 -8.26 -6.41
N GLN A 47 -10.07 -9.44 -6.92
CA GLN A 47 -10.23 -10.65 -6.12
C GLN A 47 -8.89 -11.14 -5.56
N GLU A 48 -7.83 -11.17 -6.37
CA GLU A 48 -6.49 -11.56 -5.93
C GLU A 48 -5.93 -10.58 -4.90
N LYS A 49 -6.15 -9.25 -5.06
CA LYS A 49 -5.79 -8.27 -4.02
C LYS A 49 -6.53 -8.55 -2.70
N LYS A 50 -7.83 -8.87 -2.78
CA LYS A 50 -8.64 -9.23 -1.61
C LYS A 50 -8.14 -10.53 -0.95
N ARG A 51 -7.75 -11.51 -1.77
CA ARG A 51 -7.21 -12.81 -1.32
C ARG A 51 -5.88 -12.63 -0.59
N ALA A 52 -4.95 -11.88 -1.18
CA ALA A 52 -3.66 -11.58 -0.57
C ALA A 52 -3.81 -10.91 0.80
N THR A 53 -4.69 -9.89 0.91
CA THR A 53 -4.96 -9.22 2.19
C THR A 53 -5.56 -10.18 3.23
N ARG A 54 -6.46 -11.07 2.83
CA ARG A 54 -7.06 -12.08 3.73
C ARG A 54 -6.02 -13.05 4.27
N GLN A 55 -5.15 -13.55 3.39
CA GLN A 55 -4.07 -14.46 3.77
C GLN A 55 -3.08 -13.79 4.74
N LEU A 56 -2.73 -12.53 4.47
CA LEU A 56 -1.90 -11.75 5.38
C LEU A 56 -2.57 -11.57 6.75
N LEU A 57 -3.86 -11.18 6.76
CA LEU A 57 -4.60 -10.99 8.01
C LEU A 57 -4.73 -12.29 8.81
N SER A 58 -4.98 -13.43 8.15
CA SER A 58 -5.04 -14.73 8.83
C SER A 58 -3.70 -15.08 9.46
N ALA A 59 -2.59 -14.89 8.75
CA ALA A 59 -1.26 -15.13 9.29
C ALA A 59 -0.97 -14.21 10.49
N LEU A 60 -1.39 -12.93 10.42
CA LEU A 60 -1.20 -11.99 11.52
C LEU A 60 -2.12 -12.21 12.71
N THR A 61 -3.25 -12.90 12.56
CA THR A 61 -4.20 -13.17 13.65
C THR A 61 -3.92 -14.52 14.32
N ASP A 62 -3.28 -15.44 13.60
CA ASP A 62 -2.96 -16.77 14.11
C ASP A 62 -2.06 -16.68 15.37
N PRO A 63 -2.48 -17.24 16.52
CA PRO A 63 -1.63 -17.30 17.72
C PRO A 63 -0.43 -18.24 17.53
N SER A 64 -0.49 -19.22 16.62
CA SER A 64 0.58 -20.21 16.42
C SER A 64 1.90 -19.58 15.94
N VAL A 65 1.81 -18.45 15.24
CA VAL A 65 2.98 -17.73 14.70
C VAL A 65 3.58 -16.73 15.69
N VAL A 66 3.04 -16.62 16.91
CA VAL A 66 3.62 -15.75 17.95
C VAL A 66 4.92 -16.37 18.44
N ILE A 67 6.03 -15.66 18.23
CA ILE A 67 7.35 -16.09 18.70
C ILE A 67 7.50 -15.74 20.19
N MET A 68 7.17 -14.51 20.56
CA MET A 68 7.26 -14.01 21.93
C MET A 68 6.15 -13.00 22.24
N ALA A 69 5.70 -12.96 23.48
CA ALA A 69 4.80 -11.93 23.97
C ALA A 69 5.17 -11.54 25.40
N ASP A 70 5.63 -10.31 25.61
CA ASP A 70 6.07 -9.83 26.92
C ASP A 70 5.91 -8.30 27.06
N SER A 71 6.01 -7.80 28.28
CA SER A 71 5.98 -6.38 28.58
C SER A 71 7.35 -5.73 28.42
N LEU A 72 7.46 -4.77 27.50
CA LEU A 72 8.68 -4.01 27.26
C LEU A 72 8.54 -2.56 27.74
N LYS A 73 9.63 -1.99 28.27
CA LYS A 73 9.70 -0.55 28.56
C LYS A 73 10.19 0.18 27.32
N ILE A 74 9.35 1.04 26.77
CA ILE A 74 9.65 1.82 25.56
C ILE A 74 9.85 3.29 25.95
N ARG A 75 10.88 3.92 25.38
CA ARG A 75 11.16 5.34 25.58
C ARG A 75 10.34 6.17 24.59
N GLY A 76 9.47 7.03 25.10
CA GLY A 76 8.70 7.96 24.27
C GLY A 76 9.42 9.29 24.01
N THR A 77 8.82 10.13 23.17
CA THR A 77 9.32 11.49 22.83
C THR A 77 9.46 12.37 24.06
N LEU A 78 8.53 12.26 25.03
CA LEU A 78 8.54 13.03 26.28
C LEU A 78 9.57 12.52 27.29
N LYS A 79 10.57 11.73 26.86
CA LYS A 79 11.64 11.21 27.71
C LYS A 79 11.09 10.59 29.01
N SER A 80 10.01 9.82 28.89
CA SER A 80 9.50 8.91 29.91
C SER A 80 9.55 7.48 29.40
N TRP A 81 9.71 6.52 30.32
CA TRP A 81 9.64 5.09 29.98
C TRP A 81 8.23 4.60 30.24
N THR A 82 7.61 4.01 29.23
CA THR A 82 6.26 3.44 29.34
C THR A 82 6.34 1.94 29.18
N LYS A 83 5.74 1.19 30.11
CA LYS A 83 5.60 -0.27 29.99
C LYS A 83 4.44 -0.56 29.05
N LEU A 84 4.71 -1.28 27.96
CA LEU A 84 3.74 -1.69 26.95
C LEU A 84 3.85 -3.20 26.71
N TRP A 85 2.77 -3.82 26.25
CA TRP A 85 2.75 -5.23 25.89
C TRP A 85 3.11 -5.40 24.42
N CYS A 86 4.14 -6.19 24.13
CA CYS A 86 4.65 -6.39 22.80
C CYS A 86 4.49 -7.85 22.38
N VAL A 87 3.99 -8.07 21.16
CA VAL A 87 3.82 -9.40 20.57
C VAL A 87 4.66 -9.47 19.30
N LEU A 88 5.69 -10.31 19.34
CA LEU A 88 6.60 -10.55 18.24
C LEU A 88 6.05 -11.65 17.34
N LYS A 89 5.87 -11.32 16.06
CA LYS A 89 5.53 -12.25 14.99
C LYS A 89 6.58 -12.15 13.87
N PRO A 90 6.69 -13.15 12.99
CA PRO A 90 7.58 -13.07 11.83
C PRO A 90 7.34 -11.78 11.03
N GLY A 91 8.39 -10.96 10.91
CA GLY A 91 8.38 -9.72 10.16
C GLY A 91 7.62 -8.54 10.80
N VAL A 92 6.94 -8.70 11.94
CA VAL A 92 6.19 -7.61 12.58
C VAL A 92 6.24 -7.67 14.12
N LEU A 93 6.28 -6.50 14.76
CA LEU A 93 6.09 -6.34 16.19
C LEU A 93 4.81 -5.53 16.46
N LEU A 94 3.84 -6.14 17.14
CA LEU A 94 2.60 -5.50 17.55
C LEU A 94 2.75 -4.95 18.96
N ILE A 95 2.34 -3.70 19.18
CA ILE A 95 2.46 -3.01 20.47
C ILE A 95 1.07 -2.67 20.99
N TYR A 96 0.79 -3.06 22.23
CA TYR A 96 -0.47 -2.85 22.93
C TYR A 96 -0.23 -2.17 24.28
N LYS A 97 -1.25 -1.45 24.78
CA LYS A 97 -1.20 -0.82 26.09
C LYS A 97 -1.38 -1.83 27.22
N THR A 98 -2.21 -2.85 27.01
CA THR A 98 -2.46 -3.92 27.98
C THR A 98 -2.52 -5.29 27.31
N PRO A 99 -2.13 -6.38 28.01
CA PRO A 99 -2.13 -7.73 27.45
C PRO A 99 -3.54 -8.31 27.23
N LYS A 100 -4.51 -7.89 28.05
CA LYS A 100 -5.85 -8.51 28.10
C LYS A 100 -6.91 -7.78 27.29
N VAL A 101 -6.80 -6.45 27.16
CA VAL A 101 -7.84 -5.59 26.56
C VAL A 101 -7.40 -5.01 25.22
N GLY A 102 -6.22 -5.39 24.72
CA GLY A 102 -5.86 -5.24 23.30
C GLY A 102 -5.92 -3.80 22.77
N GLN A 103 -5.73 -2.78 23.62
CA GLN A 103 -5.62 -1.41 23.14
C GLN A 103 -4.35 -1.27 22.28
N TRP A 104 -4.53 -1.33 20.97
CA TRP A 104 -3.45 -1.23 20.00
C TRP A 104 -2.80 0.15 20.05
N VAL A 105 -1.48 0.17 20.09
CA VAL A 105 -0.65 1.39 20.10
C VAL A 105 0.02 1.57 18.75
N GLY A 106 0.48 0.48 18.13
CA GLY A 106 1.18 0.54 16.87
C GLY A 106 1.70 -0.80 16.40
N THR A 107 2.24 -0.80 15.17
CA THR A 107 2.86 -1.96 14.55
C THR A 107 4.19 -1.52 13.95
N VAL A 108 5.25 -2.30 14.16
CA VAL A 108 6.56 -2.09 13.56
C VAL A 108 6.84 -3.23 12.58
N LEU A 109 7.24 -2.90 11.35
CA LEU A 109 7.68 -3.87 10.35
C LEU A 109 9.18 -4.14 10.54
N LEU A 110 9.54 -5.41 10.72
CA LEU A 110 10.91 -5.87 11.03
C LEU A 110 11.70 -6.27 9.78
N HIS A 111 11.20 -5.94 8.58
CA HIS A 111 11.82 -6.35 7.31
C HIS A 111 13.20 -5.70 7.05
N CYS A 112 13.57 -4.65 7.79
CA CYS A 112 14.77 -3.85 7.53
C CYS A 112 15.56 -3.50 8.80
N CYS A 113 15.41 -4.27 9.88
CA CYS A 113 16.11 -4.03 11.14
C CYS A 113 17.52 -4.62 11.13
#